data_AF-A0A8R2QTI0-F1
#
_entry.id   AF-A0A8R2QTI0-F1
#
_cell.length_a   1.000
_cell.length_b   1.000
_cell.length_c   1.000
_cell.angle_alpha   90.00
_cell.angle_beta   90.00
_cell.angle_gamma   90.00
#
_symmetry.space_group_name_H-M   'P 1'
#
loop_
_entity.id
_entity.type
_entity.pdbx_description
1 polymer ?
#
loop_
_entity_poly.entity_id
_entity_poly.type
_entity_poly.pdbx_seq_one_letter_code
_entity_poly.pdbx_strand_id
1 'polypeptide(L)'
;MLKIQNSLETESSRNSRKMSKLCKQVSIESPGPTIKECVFSFDVPVPDVPLYGARIRVVYAGACYRANRTRSTSVCSTSSVSSIGSFTGEMDGYAHTTIPAHIGIRDGALFPGYEVAGIIDAIGKAAERTDELKEGARIVLYPYEGVPHGYAEYIVVPDFKCLVPIPDQLPLSIAAMLPTGALLAMNTVVSASECLKVALEGPAKKDKTTVLIVGTGGLALWALRLATYYFKREEYNDRISIAVATLKDEGFLLAKECEEVNVVQWNEDLYEKQLIERTTDACGGPVDVVLNFGTTSRSLHRSLQCLAPEGVVLVTEDVGERLLSKFAKKAEDLSVSVVVVPNGTIEQLKELVSLVARGDIEPPPHSVYPAEEAAEVVRKLCNSEIKGRAILKFHNVE
;
A
#
# COMPACT_ATOMS: atom_id res chain seq x y z
N MET A 1 31.26 22.27 64.95
CA MET A 1 29.93 21.78 64.53
C MET A 1 29.65 22.26 63.10
N LEU A 2 30.50 21.87 62.14
CA LEU A 2 30.36 22.23 60.71
C LEU A 2 30.26 20.93 59.91
N LYS A 3 29.04 20.58 59.54
CA LYS A 3 28.65 19.61 58.49
C LYS A 3 27.13 19.60 58.50
N ILE A 4 26.49 20.40 57.64
CA ILE A 4 25.15 20.28 57.03
C ILE A 4 24.97 21.60 56.26
N GLN A 5 25.55 21.70 55.06
CA GLN A 5 25.17 22.77 54.10
C GLN A 5 25.63 22.55 52.64
N ASN A 6 26.15 21.36 52.29
CA ASN A 6 26.61 21.05 50.91
C ASN A 6 25.76 20.00 50.18
N SER A 7 24.50 19.80 50.60
CA SER A 7 23.65 18.75 50.02
C SER A 7 22.39 19.27 49.30
N LEU A 8 22.19 20.59 49.22
CA LEU A 8 20.99 21.19 48.62
C LEU A 8 21.26 21.90 47.28
N GLU A 9 22.51 22.11 46.89
CA GLU A 9 22.85 22.76 45.59
C GLU A 9 23.13 21.76 44.45
N THR A 10 23.23 20.45 44.73
CA THR A 10 23.50 19.41 43.72
C THR A 10 22.26 18.69 43.17
N GLU A 11 21.08 18.90 43.76
CA GLU A 11 19.81 18.39 43.20
C GLU A 11 19.08 19.40 42.29
N SER A 12 19.35 20.70 42.45
CA SER A 12 18.73 21.77 41.65
C SER A 12 19.27 21.83 40.20
N SER A 13 20.50 21.34 39.95
CA SER A 13 21.12 21.38 38.62
C SER A 13 20.88 20.14 37.74
N ARG A 14 20.35 19.04 38.30
CA ARG A 14 19.95 17.84 37.53
C ARG A 14 18.56 17.93 36.92
N ASN A 15 17.78 18.95 37.30
CA ASN A 15 16.48 19.27 36.74
C ASN A 15 16.53 20.33 35.63
N SER A 16 17.68 20.48 34.97
CA SER A 16 17.72 21.07 33.62
C SER A 16 16.87 20.20 32.71
N ARG A 17 15.59 20.56 32.61
CA ARG A 17 14.57 20.05 31.69
C ARG A 17 15.25 19.46 30.46
N LYS A 18 15.22 18.12 30.33
CA LYS A 18 15.27 17.49 29.01
C LYS A 18 14.08 18.09 28.27
N MET A 19 14.29 19.19 27.55
CA MET A 19 13.29 19.65 26.61
C MET A 19 13.09 18.48 25.66
N SER A 20 11.90 17.89 25.68
CA SER A 20 11.51 16.89 24.71
C SER A 20 11.68 17.53 23.35
N LYS A 21 12.63 17.03 22.56
CA LYS A 21 12.76 17.46 21.16
C LYS A 21 11.39 17.22 20.51
N LEU A 22 10.88 18.22 19.81
CA LEU A 22 9.66 18.09 19.02
C LEU A 22 10.04 17.69 17.59
N CYS A 23 9.13 17.01 16.92
CA CYS A 23 9.20 16.69 15.50
C CYS A 23 7.82 16.86 14.86
N LYS A 24 7.80 17.13 13.56
CA LYS A 24 6.58 17.29 12.79
C LYS A 24 5.93 15.94 12.52
N GLN A 25 4.61 15.92 12.62
CA GLN A 25 3.75 14.83 12.19
C GLN A 25 2.59 15.39 11.36
N VAL A 26 2.34 14.77 10.23
CA VAL A 26 1.19 15.03 9.36
C VAL A 26 0.17 13.91 9.56
N SER A 27 -1.10 14.23 9.76
CA SER A 27 -2.20 13.29 9.68
C SER A 27 -2.94 13.50 8.36
N ILE A 28 -3.18 12.42 7.63
CA ILE A 28 -3.93 12.45 6.37
C ILE A 28 -5.16 11.56 6.54
N GLU A 29 -6.33 12.20 6.60
CA GLU A 29 -7.62 11.55 6.75
C GLU A 29 -8.31 11.37 5.38
N SER A 30 -9.30 10.48 5.32
CA SER A 30 -10.14 10.35 4.13
C SER A 30 -10.95 11.63 3.89
N PRO A 31 -10.95 12.21 2.69
CA PRO A 31 -11.81 13.33 2.34
C PRO A 31 -13.29 12.94 2.49
N GLY A 32 -14.07 13.77 3.19
CA GLY A 32 -15.49 13.55 3.41
C GLY A 32 -16.36 14.51 2.57
N PRO A 33 -17.67 14.24 2.43
CA PRO A 33 -18.60 15.15 1.73
C PRO A 33 -18.68 16.54 2.39
N THR A 34 -18.35 16.64 3.68
CA THR A 34 -18.33 17.90 4.45
C THR A 34 -16.92 18.36 4.83
N ILE A 35 -15.95 17.45 4.92
CA ILE A 35 -14.59 17.75 5.37
C ILE A 35 -13.72 18.03 4.14
N LYS A 36 -13.47 19.30 3.87
CA LYS A 36 -12.54 19.75 2.82
C LYS A 36 -11.07 19.71 3.28
N GLU A 37 -10.84 19.93 4.57
CA GLU A 37 -9.50 19.90 5.18
C GLU A 37 -9.27 18.53 5.81
N CYS A 38 -8.48 17.70 5.14
CA CYS A 38 -8.20 16.31 5.52
C CYS A 38 -6.71 16.09 5.84
N VAL A 39 -5.94 17.17 5.94
CA VAL A 39 -4.52 17.14 6.27
C VAL A 39 -4.26 18.05 7.45
N PHE A 40 -3.66 17.51 8.49
CA PHE A 40 -3.39 18.22 9.73
C PHE A 40 -1.92 18.07 10.11
N SER A 41 -1.25 19.17 10.45
CA SER A 41 0.16 19.16 10.88
C SER A 41 0.26 19.47 12.37
N PHE A 42 1.12 18.72 13.07
CA PHE A 42 1.32 18.83 14.50
C PHE A 42 2.80 18.80 14.85
N ASP A 43 3.19 19.52 15.90
CA ASP A 43 4.47 19.30 16.58
C ASP A 43 4.24 18.28 17.72
N VAL A 44 4.88 17.12 17.62
CA VAL A 44 4.78 16.03 18.60
C VAL A 44 6.14 15.74 19.22
N PRO A 45 6.22 15.23 20.46
CA PRO A 45 7.49 14.79 21.02
C PRO A 45 8.14 13.70 20.16
N VAL A 46 9.45 13.80 19.92
CA VAL A 46 10.23 12.73 19.30
C VAL A 46 10.05 11.48 20.15
N PRO A 47 9.60 10.35 19.56
CA PRO A 47 9.28 9.15 20.32
C PRO A 47 10.54 8.57 20.99
N ASP A 48 10.36 7.97 22.17
CA ASP A 48 11.41 7.25 22.86
C ASP A 48 11.81 5.97 22.10
N VAL A 49 13.07 5.59 22.20
CA VAL A 49 13.59 4.41 21.50
C VAL A 49 13.07 3.15 22.22
N PRO A 50 12.31 2.27 21.55
CA PRO A 50 11.81 1.03 22.17
C PRO A 50 12.98 0.12 22.55
N LEU A 51 12.83 -0.62 23.66
CA LEU A 51 13.92 -1.40 24.25
C LEU A 51 14.52 -2.45 23.30
N TYR A 52 13.68 -3.12 22.52
CA TYR A 52 14.02 -4.18 21.57
C TYR A 52 13.98 -3.73 20.10
N GLY A 53 13.62 -2.48 19.87
CA GLY A 53 13.31 -1.95 18.56
C GLY A 53 14.20 -0.77 18.19
N ALA A 54 13.80 -0.01 17.18
CA ALA A 54 14.55 1.14 16.69
C ALA A 54 13.67 2.38 16.56
N ARG A 55 14.29 3.56 16.68
CA ARG A 55 13.72 4.79 16.19
C ARG A 55 14.27 5.06 14.79
N ILE A 56 13.38 5.34 13.86
CA ILE A 56 13.68 5.60 12.47
C ILE A 56 13.42 7.07 12.19
N ARG A 57 14.42 7.73 11.59
CA ARG A 57 14.24 9.04 10.96
C ARG A 57 13.66 8.82 9.56
N VAL A 58 12.41 9.20 9.38
CA VAL A 58 11.68 9.01 8.11
C VAL A 58 12.21 9.99 7.08
N VAL A 59 12.59 9.50 5.91
CA VAL A 59 13.07 10.36 4.81
C VAL A 59 11.96 10.54 3.79
N TYR A 60 11.35 9.43 3.37
CA TYR A 60 10.26 9.39 2.40
C TYR A 60 9.11 8.54 2.92
N ALA A 61 7.88 8.97 2.63
CA ALA A 61 6.70 8.17 2.85
C ALA A 61 5.77 8.21 1.62
N GLY A 62 5.23 7.07 1.20
CA GLY A 62 4.22 7.01 0.15
C GLY A 62 2.93 7.71 0.59
N ALA A 63 2.39 8.61 -0.22
CA ALA A 63 1.16 9.33 0.10
C ALA A 63 -0.07 8.42 -0.07
N CYS A 64 -0.77 8.20 1.04
CA CYS A 64 -2.02 7.47 1.21
C CYS A 64 -2.84 8.13 2.34
N TYR A 65 -4.15 8.07 2.29
CA TYR A 65 -4.99 8.44 3.45
C TYR A 65 -5.32 7.19 4.27
N ARG A 66 -5.91 7.37 5.45
CA ARG A 66 -6.54 6.26 6.19
C ARG A 66 -7.98 6.12 5.74
N ALA A 67 -8.38 4.94 5.26
CA ALA A 67 -9.79 4.59 5.17
C ALA A 67 -10.38 4.61 6.59
N ASN A 68 -11.59 5.17 6.75
CA ASN A 68 -12.30 5.19 8.03
C ASN A 68 -12.72 3.75 8.44
N ARG A 69 -11.75 2.91 8.84
CA ARG A 69 -12.06 1.78 9.72
C ARG A 69 -12.37 2.39 11.09
N THR A 70 -13.58 2.10 11.58
CA THR A 70 -14.12 2.38 12.92
C THR A 70 -13.11 3.02 13.87
N ARG A 71 -13.38 4.29 14.26
CA ARG A 71 -12.59 5.13 15.20
C ARG A 71 -11.65 4.29 16.07
N SER A 72 -10.42 4.11 15.63
CA SER A 72 -9.35 3.78 16.55
C SER A 72 -9.21 5.02 17.42
N THR A 73 -9.46 4.86 18.72
CA THR A 73 -9.35 5.94 19.70
C THR A 73 -8.00 6.61 19.53
N SER A 74 -8.03 7.85 19.03
CA SER A 74 -6.91 8.78 19.12
C SER A 74 -6.49 8.85 20.58
N VAL A 75 -5.30 8.34 20.91
CA VAL A 75 -4.65 8.57 22.20
C VAL A 75 -3.81 9.84 22.08
N CYS A 76 -4.42 10.93 21.65
CA CYS A 76 -3.83 12.27 21.61
C CYS A 76 -4.85 13.28 22.15
N SER A 77 -5.36 13.02 23.36
CA SER A 77 -6.15 13.99 24.11
C SER A 77 -5.89 13.83 25.62
N THR A 78 -4.80 14.40 26.13
CA THR A 78 -4.73 14.74 27.56
C THR A 78 -5.48 16.05 27.80
N SER A 79 -6.79 16.05 27.58
CA SER A 79 -7.71 17.09 28.06
C SER A 79 -9.12 16.73 27.64
N SER A 80 -9.80 15.92 28.46
CA SER A 80 -11.24 16.01 28.80
C SER A 80 -11.63 14.83 29.70
N VAL A 81 -11.50 15.02 31.01
CA VAL A 81 -12.15 14.18 32.02
C VAL A 81 -13.62 14.58 32.12
N SER A 82 -14.49 13.94 31.34
CA SER A 82 -15.96 13.80 31.50
C SER A 82 -16.40 12.98 30.28
N SER A 83 -16.77 11.69 30.33
CA SER A 83 -17.82 11.12 31.15
C SER A 83 -17.63 9.61 31.22
N ILE A 84 -17.39 9.08 32.42
CA ILE A 84 -17.72 7.69 32.75
C ILE A 84 -19.23 7.68 32.97
N GLY A 85 -19.96 6.95 32.13
CA GLY A 85 -21.40 6.84 32.27
C GLY A 85 -22.04 5.95 31.21
N SER A 86 -22.24 4.69 31.59
CA SER A 86 -23.27 3.75 31.10
C SER A 86 -22.74 2.54 30.33
N PHE A 87 -22.47 1.48 31.10
CA PHE A 87 -22.72 0.10 30.66
C PHE A 87 -24.23 -0.10 30.61
N THR A 88 -24.81 -0.36 29.43
CA THR A 88 -26.01 -1.20 29.22
C THR A 88 -26.35 -1.25 27.74
N GLY A 89 -26.65 -2.46 27.23
CA GLY A 89 -27.70 -2.65 26.22
C GLY A 89 -27.25 -2.71 24.76
N GLU A 90 -27.41 -3.91 24.20
CA GLU A 90 -27.50 -4.22 22.78
C GLU A 90 -28.43 -3.23 22.03
N MET A 91 -28.04 -2.81 20.83
CA MET A 91 -28.94 -2.87 19.66
C MET A 91 -28.17 -2.76 18.35
N ASP A 92 -28.36 -3.77 17.51
CA ASP A 92 -27.99 -3.79 16.10
C ASP A 92 -28.43 -2.52 15.36
N GLY A 93 -27.52 -1.97 14.58
CA GLY A 93 -27.76 -0.82 13.71
C GLY A 93 -26.91 -0.91 12.45
N TYR A 94 -27.33 -1.79 11.54
CA TYR A 94 -26.87 -1.82 10.15
C TYR A 94 -26.98 -0.42 9.53
N ALA A 95 -25.85 0.25 9.38
CA ALA A 95 -25.73 1.45 8.55
C ALA A 95 -24.43 1.40 7.76
N HIS A 96 -24.39 0.52 6.76
CA HIS A 96 -23.42 0.62 5.68
C HIS A 96 -23.77 1.85 4.84
N THR A 97 -23.11 2.97 5.10
CA THR A 97 -23.10 4.12 4.19
C THR A 97 -22.29 3.76 2.95
N THR A 98 -22.95 3.07 2.02
CA THR A 98 -22.44 2.89 0.67
C THR A 98 -22.50 4.22 -0.06
N ILE A 99 -21.35 4.75 -0.46
CA ILE A 99 -21.27 5.94 -1.31
C ILE A 99 -21.68 5.51 -2.72
N PRO A 100 -22.72 6.12 -3.33
CA PRO A 100 -22.99 5.97 -4.75
C PRO A 100 -21.81 6.56 -5.53
N ALA A 101 -21.24 5.80 -6.48
CA ALA A 101 -20.07 6.19 -7.27
C ALA A 101 -20.37 7.27 -8.33
N HIS A 102 -21.14 8.29 -7.98
CA HIS A 102 -21.39 9.46 -8.80
C HIS A 102 -21.04 10.71 -7.99
N ILE A 103 -20.06 11.46 -8.48
CA ILE A 103 -19.43 12.67 -7.92
C ILE A 103 -18.15 12.41 -7.09
N GLY A 104 -17.02 12.30 -7.82
CA GLY A 104 -15.84 13.14 -7.57
C GLY A 104 -14.74 12.68 -6.59
N ILE A 105 -14.97 11.76 -5.65
CA ILE A 105 -13.93 11.35 -4.69
C ILE A 105 -13.65 9.86 -4.84
N ARG A 106 -12.53 9.51 -5.46
CA ARG A 106 -12.03 8.14 -5.50
C ARG A 106 -11.30 7.84 -4.20
N ASP A 107 -11.81 6.89 -3.42
CA ASP A 107 -11.10 6.31 -2.27
C ASP A 107 -10.05 5.30 -2.78
N GLY A 108 -8.79 5.57 -2.49
CA GLY A 108 -7.58 4.88 -2.96
C GLY A 108 -6.53 4.74 -1.85
N ALA A 109 -6.94 4.91 -0.59
CA ALA A 109 -6.11 4.66 0.58
C ALA A 109 -5.89 3.17 0.78
N LEU A 110 -4.79 2.63 0.27
CA LEU A 110 -4.52 1.20 0.37
C LEU A 110 -3.63 0.85 1.57
N PHE A 111 -2.69 1.73 1.97
CA PHE A 111 -1.65 1.38 2.95
C PHE A 111 -1.20 2.56 3.82
N PRO A 112 -1.95 2.94 4.87
CA PRO A 112 -1.54 4.05 5.72
C PRO A 112 -0.30 3.67 6.54
N GLY A 113 0.77 4.45 6.40
CA GLY A 113 1.90 4.51 7.33
C GLY A 113 3.04 3.51 7.13
N TYR A 114 2.84 2.43 6.38
CA TYR A 114 3.88 1.41 6.16
C TYR A 114 4.79 1.66 4.96
N GLU A 115 4.36 2.49 4.01
CA GLU A 115 5.20 2.91 2.89
C GLU A 115 6.21 3.96 3.34
N VAL A 116 7.23 3.56 4.09
CA VAL A 116 8.25 4.43 4.65
C VAL A 116 9.63 3.93 4.30
N ALA A 117 10.50 4.83 3.85
CA ALA A 117 11.93 4.64 3.76
C ALA A 117 12.66 5.68 4.63
N GLY A 118 13.64 5.21 5.38
CA GLY A 118 14.27 6.03 6.40
C GLY A 118 15.66 5.54 6.79
N ILE A 119 16.16 6.14 7.86
CA ILE A 119 17.46 5.84 8.44
C ILE A 119 17.29 5.48 9.90
N ILE A 120 17.99 4.45 10.37
CA ILE A 120 18.04 4.12 11.79
C ILE A 120 18.72 5.27 12.53
N ASP A 121 17.94 5.99 13.35
CA ASP A 121 18.42 7.11 14.17
C ASP A 121 19.02 6.62 15.48
N ALA A 122 18.34 5.66 16.12
CA ALA A 122 18.79 5.10 17.39
C ALA A 122 18.26 3.67 17.59
N ILE A 123 19.07 2.85 18.26
CA ILE A 123 18.77 1.44 18.50
C ILE A 123 18.48 1.18 19.98
N GLY A 124 17.44 0.39 20.26
CA GLY A 124 17.08 -0.10 21.57
C GLY A 124 18.22 -0.86 22.25
N LYS A 125 18.34 -0.68 23.56
CA LYS A 125 19.48 -1.24 24.33
C LYS A 125 19.51 -2.78 24.33
N ALA A 126 18.36 -3.43 24.16
CA ALA A 126 18.22 -4.88 24.13
C ALA A 126 17.86 -5.41 22.72
N ALA A 127 17.94 -4.55 21.69
CA ALA A 127 17.72 -4.97 20.32
C ALA A 127 18.87 -5.85 19.83
N GLU A 128 18.55 -6.88 19.05
CA GLU A 128 19.53 -7.72 18.39
C GLU A 128 20.22 -6.92 17.28
N ARG A 129 21.52 -6.67 17.45
CA ARG A 129 22.32 -5.92 16.48
C ARG A 129 22.87 -6.86 15.42
N THR A 130 22.64 -6.51 14.16
CA THR A 130 23.27 -7.15 13.01
C THR A 130 24.22 -6.17 12.33
N ASP A 131 25.14 -6.68 11.51
CA ASP A 131 26.10 -5.82 10.79
C ASP A 131 25.41 -4.88 9.79
N GLU A 132 24.25 -5.29 9.27
CA GLU A 132 23.43 -4.54 8.32
C GLU A 132 22.52 -3.50 8.99
N LEU A 133 22.04 -3.77 10.21
CA LEU A 133 21.10 -2.92 10.94
C LEU A 133 21.79 -2.17 12.09
N LYS A 134 22.55 -1.13 11.71
CA LYS A 134 23.23 -0.20 12.63
C LYS A 134 22.69 1.21 12.50
N GLU A 135 22.98 2.08 13.47
CA GLU A 135 22.67 3.52 13.36
C GLU A 135 23.28 4.09 12.06
N GLY A 136 22.49 4.87 11.33
CA GLY A 136 22.84 5.35 9.99
C GLY A 136 22.46 4.41 8.85
N ALA A 137 22.08 3.15 9.11
CA ALA A 137 21.63 2.24 8.07
C ALA A 137 20.31 2.70 7.44
N ARG A 138 20.22 2.54 6.12
CA ARG A 138 19.04 2.81 5.30
C ARG A 138 18.10 1.63 5.36
N ILE A 139 16.81 1.88 5.61
CA ILE A 139 15.81 0.82 5.78
C ILE A 139 14.49 1.17 5.12
N VAL A 140 13.70 0.13 4.89
CA VAL A 140 12.23 0.20 4.76
C VAL A 140 11.58 -0.67 5.81
N LEU A 141 10.29 -0.44 6.04
CA LEU A 141 9.52 -1.11 7.07
C LEU A 141 8.58 -2.17 6.49
N TYR A 142 8.82 -3.44 6.78
CA TYR A 142 7.86 -4.51 6.53
C TYR A 142 6.64 -4.38 7.46
N PRO A 143 5.41 -4.51 6.95
CA PRO A 143 4.19 -4.42 7.77
C PRO A 143 4.17 -5.41 8.94
N TYR A 144 3.67 -4.94 10.09
CA TYR A 144 3.53 -5.72 11.33
C TYR A 144 2.19 -5.41 12.00
N GLU A 145 1.83 -6.11 13.06
CA GLU A 145 0.58 -5.84 13.78
C GLU A 145 0.60 -4.43 14.41
N GLY A 146 -0.25 -3.54 13.90
CA GLY A 146 -0.34 -2.14 14.31
C GLY A 146 -0.47 -1.21 13.11
N VAL A 147 -0.28 0.08 13.32
CA VAL A 147 -0.07 1.05 12.23
C VAL A 147 0.93 2.10 12.71
N PRO A 148 2.12 2.23 12.10
CA PRO A 148 3.04 3.31 12.43
C PRO A 148 2.43 4.65 12.05
N HIS A 149 2.86 5.71 12.73
CA HIS A 149 2.59 7.08 12.34
C HIS A 149 3.49 7.47 11.16
N GLY A 150 3.37 6.78 10.03
CA GLY A 150 4.34 6.86 8.91
C GLY A 150 4.46 8.22 8.23
N TYR A 151 3.63 9.20 8.61
CA TYR A 151 3.78 10.60 8.23
C TYR A 151 4.33 11.44 9.38
N ALA A 152 5.37 10.97 10.03
CA ALA A 152 6.10 11.72 11.05
C ALA A 152 7.57 11.77 10.67
N GLU A 153 8.27 12.82 11.08
CA GLU A 153 9.73 12.93 10.94
C GLU A 153 10.47 11.76 11.63
N TYR A 154 9.88 11.22 12.71
CA TYR A 154 10.39 10.06 13.43
C TYR A 154 9.29 9.05 13.72
N ILE A 155 9.57 7.77 13.48
CA ILE A 155 8.72 6.65 13.90
C ILE A 155 9.51 5.66 14.74
N VAL A 156 8.80 4.79 15.44
CA VAL A 156 9.41 3.68 16.18
C VAL A 156 8.92 2.36 15.61
N VAL A 157 9.83 1.39 15.57
CA VAL A 157 9.56 0.03 15.14
C VAL A 157 9.82 -0.87 16.35
N PRO A 158 8.85 -1.71 16.76
CA PRO A 158 8.97 -2.47 18.00
C PRO A 158 10.00 -3.60 17.93
N ASP A 159 10.23 -4.17 16.74
CA ASP A 159 11.11 -5.31 16.50
C ASP A 159 11.95 -5.10 15.23
N PHE A 160 13.23 -5.42 15.30
CA PHE A 160 14.17 -5.38 14.19
C PHE A 160 13.80 -6.30 13.02
N LYS A 161 13.04 -7.36 13.28
CA LYS A 161 12.56 -8.29 12.25
C LYS A 161 11.68 -7.62 11.21
N CYS A 162 11.13 -6.44 11.51
CA CYS A 162 10.33 -5.66 10.56
C CYS A 162 11.19 -4.75 9.68
N LEU A 163 12.49 -4.64 9.91
CA LEU A 163 13.39 -3.77 9.14
C LEU A 163 14.02 -4.55 7.98
N VAL A 164 13.94 -3.98 6.78
CA VAL A 164 14.65 -4.47 5.60
C VAL A 164 15.71 -3.45 5.20
N PRO A 165 17.01 -3.82 5.19
CA PRO A 165 18.07 -2.91 4.79
C PRO A 165 17.97 -2.56 3.31
N ILE A 166 18.30 -1.31 2.99
CA ILE A 166 18.30 -0.78 1.62
C ILE A 166 19.73 -0.51 1.19
N PRO A 167 20.17 -1.07 0.05
CA PRO A 167 21.53 -0.86 -0.45
C PRO A 167 21.69 0.57 -1.00
N ASP A 168 22.94 1.05 -1.04
CA ASP A 168 23.18 2.47 -1.26
C ASP A 168 22.73 2.98 -2.64
N GLN A 169 22.82 2.12 -3.64
CA GLN A 169 22.42 2.42 -5.01
C GLN A 169 20.90 2.60 -5.21
N LEU A 170 20.05 2.13 -4.28
CA LEU A 170 18.59 2.20 -4.42
C LEU A 170 18.03 3.47 -3.74
N PRO A 171 17.58 4.50 -4.49
CA PRO A 171 17.09 5.74 -3.89
C PRO A 171 15.97 5.49 -2.87
N LEU A 172 16.06 6.14 -1.70
CA LEU A 172 15.07 5.95 -0.63
C LEU A 172 13.65 6.35 -1.05
N SER A 173 13.50 7.28 -2.00
CA SER A 173 12.19 7.64 -2.56
C SER A 173 11.53 6.43 -3.25
N ILE A 174 12.29 5.68 -4.03
CA ILE A 174 11.82 4.45 -4.68
C ILE A 174 11.60 3.36 -3.64
N ALA A 175 12.54 3.20 -2.68
CA ALA A 175 12.43 2.20 -1.63
C ALA A 175 11.14 2.34 -0.81
N ALA A 176 10.66 3.56 -0.58
CA ALA A 176 9.42 3.81 0.18
C ALA A 176 8.18 3.17 -0.45
N MET A 177 8.19 2.90 -1.76
CA MET A 177 7.08 2.30 -2.51
C MET A 177 7.03 0.76 -2.40
N LEU A 178 8.07 0.14 -1.85
CA LEU A 178 8.25 -1.32 -1.90
C LEU A 178 7.42 -2.10 -0.86
N PRO A 179 7.35 -1.71 0.43
CA PRO A 179 6.84 -2.60 1.48
C PRO A 179 5.38 -3.02 1.41
N THR A 180 4.55 -2.26 0.68
CA THR A 180 3.12 -2.58 0.57
C THR A 180 2.65 -2.62 -0.87
N GLY A 181 2.67 -1.50 -1.60
CA GLY A 181 2.13 -1.45 -2.96
C GLY A 181 2.83 -2.40 -3.92
N ALA A 182 4.17 -2.37 -3.93
CA ALA A 182 4.95 -3.25 -4.80
C ALA A 182 5.01 -4.69 -4.26
N LEU A 183 5.06 -4.88 -2.93
CA LEU A 183 5.04 -6.20 -2.31
C LEU A 183 3.74 -6.96 -2.59
N LEU A 184 2.58 -6.30 -2.43
CA LEU A 184 1.28 -6.88 -2.76
C LEU A 184 1.19 -7.20 -4.25
N ALA A 185 1.69 -6.31 -5.10
CA ALA A 185 1.75 -6.57 -6.54
C ALA A 185 2.61 -7.81 -6.86
N MET A 186 3.76 -7.96 -6.21
CA MET A 186 4.65 -9.11 -6.39
C MET A 186 3.96 -10.40 -5.95
N ASN A 187 3.38 -10.41 -4.75
CA ASN A 187 2.68 -11.59 -4.25
C ASN A 187 1.47 -11.95 -5.14
N THR A 188 0.76 -10.94 -5.66
CA THR A 188 -0.36 -11.14 -6.60
C THR A 188 0.11 -11.75 -7.93
N VAL A 189 1.26 -11.32 -8.46
CA VAL A 189 1.85 -11.90 -9.67
C VAL A 189 2.32 -13.34 -9.43
N VAL A 190 2.92 -13.63 -8.28
CA VAL A 190 3.32 -14.99 -7.90
C VAL A 190 2.09 -15.92 -7.79
N SER A 191 1.02 -15.48 -7.12
CA SER A 191 -0.24 -16.23 -7.08
C SER A 191 -0.85 -16.42 -8.48
N ALA A 192 -0.69 -15.47 -9.38
CA ALA A 192 -1.11 -15.63 -10.77
C ALA A 192 -0.28 -16.68 -11.50
N SER A 193 1.05 -16.72 -11.33
CA SER A 193 1.89 -17.79 -11.89
C SER A 193 1.38 -19.18 -11.48
N GLU A 194 1.04 -19.38 -10.21
CA GLU A 194 0.47 -20.64 -9.73
C GLU A 194 -0.86 -20.99 -10.42
N CYS A 195 -1.75 -20.02 -10.56
CA CYS A 195 -3.03 -20.21 -11.26
C CYS A 195 -2.85 -20.55 -12.74
N LEU A 196 -1.93 -19.85 -13.43
CA LEU A 196 -1.62 -20.10 -14.84
C LEU A 196 -1.00 -21.48 -15.03
N LYS A 197 -0.11 -21.90 -14.13
CA LYS A 197 0.48 -23.24 -14.14
C LYS A 197 -0.59 -24.33 -14.05
N VAL A 198 -1.57 -24.17 -13.15
CA VAL A 198 -2.72 -25.09 -13.06
C VAL A 198 -3.51 -25.14 -14.37
N ALA A 199 -3.74 -24.00 -15.02
CA ALA A 199 -4.46 -23.96 -16.30
C ALA A 199 -3.67 -24.61 -17.46
N LEU A 200 -2.34 -24.47 -17.48
CA LEU A 200 -1.46 -24.94 -18.54
C LEU A 200 -1.07 -26.43 -18.41
N GLU A 201 -0.87 -26.90 -17.18
CA GLU A 201 -0.43 -28.28 -16.87
C GLU A 201 -1.55 -29.19 -16.35
N GLY A 202 -2.62 -28.59 -15.82
CA GLY A 202 -3.74 -29.32 -15.22
C GLY A 202 -4.60 -30.05 -16.25
N PRO A 203 -5.72 -30.66 -15.82
CA PRO A 203 -6.53 -31.53 -16.66
C PRO A 203 -7.00 -30.89 -17.99
N ALA A 204 -7.27 -29.58 -17.98
CA ALA A 204 -7.69 -28.83 -19.14
C ALA A 204 -6.58 -28.62 -20.19
N LYS A 205 -5.30 -28.64 -19.77
CA LYS A 205 -4.09 -28.43 -20.60
C LYS A 205 -4.27 -27.36 -21.68
N LYS A 206 -4.60 -26.13 -21.28
CA LYS A 206 -4.84 -25.04 -22.24
C LYS A 206 -3.56 -24.71 -23.02
N ASP A 207 -3.64 -24.53 -24.33
CA ASP A 207 -2.46 -24.18 -25.15
C ASP A 207 -1.91 -22.78 -24.83
N LYS A 208 -2.79 -21.83 -24.49
CA LYS A 208 -2.45 -20.46 -24.11
C LYS A 208 -3.31 -20.01 -22.93
N THR A 209 -2.78 -19.09 -22.15
CA THR A 209 -3.46 -18.44 -21.05
C THR A 209 -3.30 -16.92 -21.11
N THR A 210 -4.29 -16.20 -20.57
CA THR A 210 -4.30 -14.74 -20.56
C THR A 210 -4.49 -14.19 -19.15
N VAL A 211 -3.66 -13.21 -18.79
CA VAL A 211 -3.75 -12.43 -17.55
C VAL A 211 -4.28 -11.04 -17.88
N LEU A 212 -5.35 -10.62 -17.19
CA LEU A 212 -5.86 -9.25 -17.26
C LEU A 212 -5.51 -8.48 -15.99
N ILE A 213 -4.75 -7.40 -16.12
CA ILE A 213 -4.44 -6.48 -15.03
C ILE A 213 -5.43 -5.32 -15.06
N VAL A 214 -6.19 -5.14 -13.99
CA VAL A 214 -7.21 -4.09 -13.92
C VAL A 214 -6.66 -2.86 -13.22
N GLY A 215 -6.60 -1.76 -13.96
CA GLY A 215 -6.19 -0.44 -13.52
C GLY A 215 -4.79 -0.05 -14.01
N THR A 216 -4.48 1.22 -13.80
CA THR A 216 -3.19 1.84 -14.15
C THR A 216 -2.70 2.76 -13.03
N GLY A 217 -3.13 2.48 -11.79
CA GLY A 217 -2.59 3.10 -10.58
C GLY A 217 -1.27 2.44 -10.15
N GLY A 218 -0.65 2.96 -9.09
CA GLY A 218 0.66 2.50 -8.62
C GLY A 218 0.78 0.98 -8.45
N LEU A 219 -0.21 0.31 -7.83
CA LEU A 219 -0.21 -1.15 -7.66
C LEU A 219 -0.28 -1.89 -9.00
N ALA A 220 -1.21 -1.50 -9.87
CA ALA A 220 -1.39 -2.15 -11.16
C ALA A 220 -0.16 -1.97 -12.07
N LEU A 221 0.50 -0.81 -12.00
CA LEU A 221 1.72 -0.54 -12.74
C LEU A 221 2.94 -1.29 -12.18
N TRP A 222 2.98 -1.53 -10.87
CA TRP A 222 3.95 -2.48 -10.30
C TRP A 222 3.66 -3.89 -10.79
N ALA A 223 2.40 -4.34 -10.70
CA ALA A 223 2.00 -5.68 -11.11
C ALA A 223 2.27 -5.93 -12.60
N LEU A 224 2.08 -4.93 -13.46
CA LEU A 224 2.42 -5.02 -14.88
C LEU A 224 3.91 -5.29 -15.08
N ARG A 225 4.78 -4.49 -14.46
CA ARG A 225 6.23 -4.64 -14.59
C ARG A 225 6.73 -5.96 -14.01
N LEU A 226 6.19 -6.36 -12.85
CA LEU A 226 6.47 -7.64 -12.20
C LEU A 226 5.99 -8.81 -13.06
N ALA A 227 4.77 -8.75 -13.60
CA ALA A 227 4.22 -9.78 -14.48
C ALA A 227 5.07 -9.94 -15.75
N THR A 228 5.43 -8.84 -16.41
CA THR A 228 6.33 -8.88 -17.57
C THR A 228 7.70 -9.45 -17.20
N TYR A 229 8.23 -9.16 -16.00
CA TYR A 229 9.50 -9.70 -15.53
C TYR A 229 9.43 -11.21 -15.26
N TYR A 230 8.45 -11.67 -14.48
CA TYR A 230 8.32 -13.06 -14.06
C TYR A 230 7.84 -13.95 -15.19
N PHE A 231 6.78 -13.59 -15.90
CA PHE A 231 6.21 -14.46 -16.94
C PHE A 231 7.15 -14.64 -18.13
N LYS A 232 8.03 -13.68 -18.45
CA LYS A 232 9.09 -13.86 -19.47
C LYS A 232 10.18 -14.86 -19.08
N ARG A 233 10.30 -15.18 -17.78
CA ARG A 233 11.28 -16.13 -17.24
C ARG A 233 10.67 -17.48 -16.89
N GLU A 234 9.36 -17.61 -16.99
CA GLU A 234 8.65 -18.88 -16.83
C GLU A 234 8.90 -19.80 -18.03
N GLU A 235 8.79 -21.11 -17.80
CA GLU A 235 8.87 -22.14 -18.85
C GLU A 235 7.82 -21.91 -19.95
N TYR A 236 6.68 -21.35 -19.58
CA TYR A 236 5.53 -21.14 -20.46
C TYR A 236 5.38 -19.71 -20.99
N ASN A 237 6.46 -18.93 -21.06
CA ASN A 237 6.42 -17.52 -21.47
C ASN A 237 5.67 -17.29 -22.80
N ASP A 238 5.92 -18.09 -23.84
CA ASP A 238 5.26 -18.00 -25.16
C ASP A 238 3.76 -18.33 -25.14
N ARG A 239 3.26 -18.85 -24.01
CA ARG A 239 1.87 -19.27 -23.80
C ARG A 239 1.10 -18.32 -22.90
N ILE A 240 1.75 -17.33 -22.28
CA ILE A 240 1.12 -16.36 -21.37
C ILE A 240 1.00 -15.01 -22.07
N SER A 241 -0.23 -14.53 -22.23
CA SER A 241 -0.52 -13.18 -22.75
C SER A 241 -0.92 -12.23 -21.62
N ILE A 242 -0.44 -10.99 -21.67
CA ILE A 242 -0.80 -9.95 -20.68
C ILE A 242 -1.68 -8.89 -21.36
N ALA A 243 -2.80 -8.59 -20.72
CA ALA A 243 -3.69 -7.49 -21.08
C ALA A 243 -3.86 -6.54 -19.89
N VAL A 244 -4.10 -5.25 -20.17
CA VAL A 244 -4.36 -4.21 -19.17
C VAL A 244 -5.67 -3.52 -19.46
N ALA A 245 -6.55 -3.45 -18.46
CA ALA A 245 -7.77 -2.64 -18.51
C ALA A 245 -7.53 -1.28 -17.83
N THR A 246 -7.79 -0.18 -18.53
CA THR A 246 -7.64 1.18 -18.00
C THR A 246 -8.93 1.98 -18.09
N LEU A 247 -9.20 2.81 -17.07
CA LEU A 247 -10.34 3.73 -17.07
C LEU A 247 -10.08 5.00 -17.89
N LYS A 248 -8.81 5.38 -18.08
CA LYS A 248 -8.40 6.66 -18.68
C LYS A 248 -7.41 6.44 -19.82
N ASP A 249 -7.42 7.37 -20.78
CA ASP A 249 -6.51 7.40 -21.93
C ASP A 249 -5.04 7.44 -21.51
N GLU A 250 -4.70 8.19 -20.46
CA GLU A 250 -3.32 8.25 -19.96
C GLU A 250 -2.78 6.87 -19.55
N GLY A 251 -3.66 5.99 -19.06
CA GLY A 251 -3.28 4.63 -18.72
C GLY A 251 -2.90 3.77 -19.94
N PHE A 252 -3.35 4.13 -21.15
CA PHE A 252 -2.86 3.47 -22.37
C PHE A 252 -1.38 3.73 -22.58
N LEU A 253 -0.95 4.99 -22.43
CA LEU A 253 0.45 5.36 -22.64
C LEU A 253 1.34 4.63 -21.64
N LEU A 254 0.94 4.60 -20.36
CA LEU A 254 1.70 3.93 -19.31
C LEU A 254 1.77 2.41 -19.49
N ALA A 255 0.68 1.77 -19.91
CA ALA A 255 0.68 0.33 -20.14
C ALA A 255 1.50 -0.06 -21.38
N LYS A 256 1.53 0.80 -22.41
CA LYS A 256 2.29 0.58 -23.64
C LYS A 256 3.79 0.85 -23.51
N GLU A 257 4.27 1.34 -22.37
CA GLU A 257 5.70 1.32 -22.04
C GLU A 257 6.25 -0.11 -21.96
N CYS A 258 5.39 -1.08 -21.62
CA CYS A 258 5.72 -2.50 -21.70
C CYS A 258 5.39 -3.04 -23.09
N GLU A 259 6.40 -3.59 -23.77
CA GLU A 259 6.22 -4.29 -25.04
C GLU A 259 5.32 -5.53 -24.84
N GLU A 260 4.59 -5.92 -25.88
CA GLU A 260 3.77 -7.16 -25.92
C GLU A 260 2.55 -7.16 -24.97
N VAL A 261 2.01 -5.99 -24.62
CA VAL A 261 0.80 -5.87 -23.79
C VAL A 261 -0.39 -5.34 -24.59
N ASN A 262 -1.52 -6.04 -24.51
CA ASN A 262 -2.79 -5.56 -25.04
C ASN A 262 -3.44 -4.59 -24.04
N VAL A 263 -4.08 -3.53 -24.53
CA VAL A 263 -4.71 -2.54 -23.65
C VAL A 263 -6.14 -2.31 -24.07
N VAL A 264 -7.06 -2.38 -23.11
CA VAL A 264 -8.49 -2.13 -23.30
C VAL A 264 -8.96 -1.00 -22.41
N GLN A 265 -9.84 -0.15 -22.94
CA GLN A 265 -10.46 0.91 -22.16
C GLN A 265 -11.74 0.42 -21.50
N TRP A 266 -11.85 0.62 -20.19
CA TRP A 266 -13.07 0.50 -19.42
C TRP A 266 -13.69 1.88 -19.23
N ASN A 267 -14.24 2.43 -20.31
CA ASN A 267 -15.00 3.68 -20.24
C ASN A 267 -16.33 3.42 -19.52
N GLU A 268 -16.49 4.00 -18.33
CA GLU A 268 -17.63 3.79 -17.45
C GLU A 268 -18.96 4.34 -18.02
N ASP A 269 -18.90 5.14 -19.09
CA ASP A 269 -20.07 5.64 -19.83
C ASP A 269 -20.64 4.61 -20.83
N LEU A 270 -19.91 3.52 -21.10
CA LEU A 270 -20.37 2.44 -21.97
C LEU A 270 -21.18 1.39 -21.22
N TYR A 271 -22.00 0.64 -21.96
CA TYR A 271 -22.73 -0.50 -21.42
C TYR A 271 -21.78 -1.64 -21.03
N GLU A 272 -22.06 -2.31 -19.90
CA GLU A 272 -21.22 -3.41 -19.40
C GLU A 272 -20.96 -4.49 -20.44
N LYS A 273 -21.98 -4.89 -21.21
CA LYS A 273 -21.83 -5.90 -22.26
C LYS A 273 -20.77 -5.52 -23.29
N GLN A 274 -20.72 -4.24 -23.70
CA GLN A 274 -19.72 -3.76 -24.66
C GLN A 274 -18.32 -3.74 -24.06
N LEU A 275 -18.19 -3.38 -22.78
CA LEU A 275 -16.90 -3.40 -22.09
C LEU A 275 -16.34 -4.83 -21.99
N ILE A 276 -17.21 -5.81 -21.70
CA ILE A 276 -16.84 -7.22 -21.63
C ILE A 276 -16.45 -7.73 -23.01
N GLU A 277 -17.29 -7.53 -24.03
CA GLU A 277 -17.02 -7.95 -25.42
C GLU A 277 -15.69 -7.38 -25.94
N ARG A 278 -15.43 -6.08 -25.71
CA ARG A 278 -14.15 -5.45 -26.10
C ARG A 278 -12.96 -6.00 -25.32
N THR A 279 -13.15 -6.35 -24.05
CA THR A 279 -12.10 -6.95 -23.23
C THR A 279 -11.76 -8.34 -23.74
N THR A 280 -12.78 -9.17 -24.01
CA THR A 280 -12.63 -10.50 -24.60
C THR A 280 -11.94 -10.43 -25.96
N ASP A 281 -12.34 -9.51 -26.84
CA ASP A 281 -11.71 -9.32 -28.16
C ASP A 281 -10.23 -8.92 -28.04
N ALA A 282 -9.92 -7.92 -27.20
CA ALA A 282 -8.54 -7.49 -26.95
C ALA A 282 -7.66 -8.58 -26.31
N CYS A 283 -8.25 -9.54 -25.61
CA CYS A 283 -7.56 -10.67 -25.01
C CYS A 283 -7.49 -11.90 -25.93
N GLY A 284 -8.13 -11.88 -27.10
CA GLY A 284 -8.25 -13.06 -27.96
C GLY A 284 -9.15 -14.17 -27.40
N GLY A 285 -10.01 -13.83 -26.44
CA GLY A 285 -10.89 -14.77 -25.74
C GLY A 285 -11.12 -14.37 -24.27
N PRO A 286 -11.88 -15.18 -23.52
CA PRO A 286 -12.01 -15.02 -22.07
C PRO A 286 -10.65 -15.19 -21.38
N VAL A 287 -10.46 -14.54 -20.23
CA VAL A 287 -9.16 -14.51 -19.53
C VAL A 287 -9.08 -15.56 -18.42
N ASP A 288 -7.89 -16.07 -18.13
CA ASP A 288 -7.71 -17.14 -17.15
C ASP A 288 -7.51 -16.57 -15.74
N VAL A 289 -6.79 -15.47 -15.64
CA VAL A 289 -6.51 -14.79 -14.37
C VAL A 289 -6.75 -13.30 -14.50
N VAL A 290 -7.45 -12.71 -13.54
CA VAL A 290 -7.62 -11.26 -13.42
C VAL A 290 -6.91 -10.77 -12.16
N LEU A 291 -5.99 -9.81 -12.30
CA LEU A 291 -5.44 -9.04 -11.18
C LEU A 291 -6.32 -7.81 -10.94
N ASN A 292 -7.32 -7.92 -10.06
CA ASN A 292 -8.27 -6.84 -9.81
C ASN A 292 -7.84 -5.97 -8.61
N PHE A 293 -7.09 -4.90 -8.90
CA PHE A 293 -6.79 -3.85 -7.92
C PHE A 293 -7.89 -2.78 -7.83
N GLY A 294 -8.98 -2.92 -8.59
CA GLY A 294 -10.13 -2.04 -8.50
C GLY A 294 -10.94 -2.27 -7.23
N THR A 295 -11.26 -1.19 -6.52
CA THR A 295 -11.94 -1.22 -5.21
C THR A 295 -13.47 -1.27 -5.29
N THR A 296 -14.06 -1.17 -6.48
CA THR A 296 -15.51 -1.04 -6.64
C THR A 296 -16.19 -2.36 -6.99
N SER A 297 -17.45 -2.52 -6.57
CA SER A 297 -18.31 -3.62 -7.04
C SER A 297 -18.40 -3.70 -8.56
N ARG A 298 -18.40 -2.56 -9.26
CA ARG A 298 -18.48 -2.52 -10.73
C ARG A 298 -17.23 -3.14 -11.37
N SER A 299 -16.05 -2.82 -10.85
CA SER A 299 -14.77 -3.41 -11.29
C SER A 299 -14.75 -4.93 -11.13
N LEU A 300 -15.13 -5.42 -9.94
CA LEU A 300 -15.15 -6.86 -9.66
C LEU A 300 -16.23 -7.60 -10.48
N HIS A 301 -17.41 -7.01 -10.63
CA HIS A 301 -18.48 -7.58 -11.45
C HIS A 301 -18.05 -7.80 -12.90
N ARG A 302 -17.40 -6.79 -13.49
CA ARG A 302 -16.89 -6.84 -14.85
C ARG A 302 -15.74 -7.85 -14.99
N SER A 303 -14.82 -7.85 -14.02
CA SER A 303 -13.71 -8.80 -13.96
C SER A 303 -14.19 -10.25 -14.01
N LEU A 304 -15.19 -10.59 -13.19
CA LEU A 304 -15.79 -11.94 -13.16
C LEU A 304 -16.39 -12.36 -14.52
N GLN A 305 -16.96 -11.42 -15.27
CA GLN A 305 -17.58 -11.71 -16.56
C GLN A 305 -16.59 -11.79 -17.72
N CYS A 306 -15.34 -11.36 -17.51
CA CYS A 306 -14.29 -11.51 -18.51
C CYS A 306 -13.57 -12.87 -18.40
N LEU A 307 -13.77 -13.60 -17.30
CA LEU A 307 -13.08 -14.86 -17.03
C LEU A 307 -13.58 -16.01 -17.92
N ALA A 308 -12.66 -16.88 -18.29
CA ALA A 308 -12.96 -18.22 -18.79
C ALA A 308 -13.60 -19.07 -17.66
N PRO A 309 -14.32 -20.14 -17.99
CA PRO A 309 -14.67 -21.16 -17.00
C PRO A 309 -13.43 -21.62 -16.24
N GLU A 310 -13.58 -21.82 -14.92
CA GLU A 310 -12.51 -22.13 -13.96
C GLU A 310 -11.47 -21.01 -13.76
N GLY A 311 -11.67 -19.85 -14.39
CA GLY A 311 -10.81 -18.69 -14.23
C GLY A 311 -10.85 -18.11 -12.81
N VAL A 312 -9.81 -17.35 -12.48
CA VAL A 312 -9.59 -16.81 -11.13
C VAL A 312 -9.45 -15.29 -11.17
N VAL A 313 -10.20 -14.57 -10.34
CA VAL A 313 -9.90 -13.17 -10.03
C VAL A 313 -9.19 -13.07 -8.69
N LEU A 314 -8.00 -12.47 -8.71
CA LEU A 314 -7.20 -12.14 -7.54
C LEU A 314 -7.58 -10.74 -7.06
N VAL A 315 -7.91 -10.61 -5.77
CA VAL A 315 -8.32 -9.35 -5.14
C VAL A 315 -7.53 -9.08 -3.87
N THR A 316 -7.47 -7.81 -3.47
CA THR A 316 -6.84 -7.40 -2.20
C THR A 316 -7.70 -7.81 -1.00
N GLU A 317 -7.10 -7.89 0.20
CA GLU A 317 -7.82 -8.18 1.45
C GLU A 317 -9.00 -7.23 1.71
N ASP A 318 -8.80 -5.92 1.51
CA ASP A 318 -9.86 -4.90 1.68
C ASP A 318 -11.04 -5.08 0.71
N VAL A 319 -10.76 -5.52 -0.52
CA VAL A 319 -11.82 -5.90 -1.47
C VAL A 319 -12.48 -7.20 -1.02
N GLY A 320 -11.69 -8.16 -0.55
CA GLY A 320 -12.13 -9.44 -0.04
C GLY A 320 -13.17 -9.30 1.08
N GLU A 321 -12.80 -8.58 2.14
CA GLU A 321 -13.64 -8.31 3.30
C GLU A 321 -14.98 -7.67 2.93
N ARG A 322 -14.98 -6.74 1.97
CA ARG A 322 -16.18 -5.95 1.61
C ARG A 322 -17.07 -6.63 0.58
N LEU A 323 -16.49 -7.36 -0.37
CA LEU A 323 -17.20 -7.77 -1.59
C LEU A 323 -17.33 -9.29 -1.77
N LEU A 324 -16.57 -10.14 -1.08
CA LEU A 324 -16.64 -11.60 -1.30
C LEU A 324 -18.04 -12.16 -1.13
N SER A 325 -18.70 -11.86 -0.01
CA SER A 325 -20.04 -12.36 0.31
C SER A 325 -21.07 -11.95 -0.74
N LYS A 326 -20.93 -10.73 -1.29
CA LYS A 326 -21.80 -10.19 -2.33
C LYS A 326 -21.64 -10.89 -3.68
N PHE A 327 -20.44 -11.39 -3.98
CA PHE A 327 -20.11 -11.98 -5.27
C PHE A 327 -20.01 -13.52 -5.26
N ALA A 328 -20.08 -14.18 -4.10
CA ALA A 328 -19.98 -15.63 -3.96
C ALA A 328 -20.93 -16.39 -4.90
N LYS A 329 -22.23 -16.08 -4.86
CA LYS A 329 -23.22 -16.71 -5.74
C LYS A 329 -22.93 -16.46 -7.23
N LYS A 330 -22.51 -15.25 -7.58
CA LYS A 330 -22.20 -14.92 -8.98
C LYS A 330 -20.95 -15.66 -9.47
N ALA A 331 -19.96 -15.86 -8.61
CA ALA A 331 -18.76 -16.64 -8.93
C ALA A 331 -19.13 -18.11 -9.16
N GLU A 332 -19.99 -18.69 -8.32
CA GLU A 332 -20.55 -20.04 -8.49
C GLU A 332 -21.34 -20.17 -9.80
N ASP A 333 -22.27 -19.26 -10.07
CA ASP A 333 -23.10 -19.26 -11.30
C ASP A 333 -22.23 -19.19 -12.57
N LEU A 334 -21.07 -18.53 -12.50
CA LEU A 334 -20.12 -18.38 -13.62
C LEU A 334 -19.05 -19.49 -13.64
N SER A 335 -19.01 -20.38 -12.64
CA SER A 335 -17.96 -21.40 -12.47
C SER A 335 -16.54 -20.79 -12.44
N VAL A 336 -16.37 -19.70 -11.66
CA VAL A 336 -15.10 -18.98 -11.48
C VAL A 336 -14.79 -18.80 -10.00
N SER A 337 -13.54 -18.45 -9.68
CA SER A 337 -13.10 -18.24 -8.29
C SER A 337 -12.70 -16.79 -8.00
N VAL A 338 -13.00 -16.32 -6.79
CA VAL A 338 -12.44 -15.07 -6.24
C VAL A 338 -11.47 -15.46 -5.14
N VAL A 339 -10.19 -15.09 -5.29
CA VAL A 339 -9.14 -15.41 -4.33
C VAL A 339 -8.58 -14.12 -3.74
N VAL A 340 -8.50 -14.07 -2.42
CA VAL A 340 -7.90 -12.95 -1.68
C VAL A 340 -6.41 -13.17 -1.57
N VAL A 341 -5.62 -12.17 -1.98
CA VAL A 341 -4.17 -12.20 -1.92
C VAL A 341 -3.68 -11.33 -0.75
N PRO A 342 -2.90 -11.88 0.18
CA PRO A 342 -2.28 -11.10 1.26
C PRO A 342 -1.11 -10.26 0.75
N ASN A 343 -0.61 -9.32 1.56
CA ASN A 343 0.42 -8.36 1.15
C ASN A 343 1.73 -9.00 0.64
N GLY A 344 2.12 -10.17 1.14
CA GLY A 344 3.38 -10.84 0.77
C GLY A 344 4.35 -10.93 1.96
N THR A 345 5.40 -11.76 1.82
CA THR A 345 6.35 -12.06 2.91
C THR A 345 7.53 -11.08 2.94
N ILE A 346 8.27 -11.08 4.05
CA ILE A 346 9.48 -10.26 4.16
C ILE A 346 10.61 -10.76 3.24
N GLU A 347 10.64 -12.05 2.92
CA GLU A 347 11.56 -12.62 1.94
C GLU A 347 11.28 -12.09 0.54
N GLN A 348 9.99 -12.01 0.15
CA GLN A 348 9.58 -11.36 -1.09
C GLN A 348 9.97 -9.89 -1.10
N LEU A 349 9.85 -9.18 0.04
CA LEU A 349 10.30 -7.78 0.13
C LEU A 349 11.81 -7.64 -0.06
N LYS A 350 12.62 -8.53 0.52
CA LYS A 350 14.08 -8.55 0.32
C LYS A 350 14.46 -8.85 -1.12
N GLU A 351 13.77 -9.79 -1.76
CA GLU A 351 13.94 -10.08 -3.18
C GLU A 351 13.59 -8.85 -4.04
N LEU A 352 12.46 -8.21 -3.75
CA LEU A 352 12.01 -7.02 -4.46
C LEU A 352 13.00 -5.86 -4.34
N VAL A 353 13.54 -5.61 -3.14
CA VAL A 353 14.62 -4.64 -2.93
C VAL A 353 15.82 -4.97 -3.83
N SER A 354 16.22 -6.24 -3.91
CA SER A 354 17.34 -6.68 -4.75
C SER A 354 17.06 -6.47 -6.23
N LEU A 355 15.88 -6.87 -6.72
CA LEU A 355 15.48 -6.71 -8.13
C LEU A 355 15.47 -5.25 -8.56
N VAL A 356 14.87 -4.37 -7.74
CA VAL A 356 14.82 -2.93 -8.06
C VAL A 356 16.20 -2.28 -7.92
N ALA A 357 17.00 -2.66 -6.93
CA ALA A 357 18.36 -2.14 -6.76
C ALA A 357 19.31 -2.53 -7.90
N ARG A 358 19.10 -3.71 -8.53
CA ARG A 358 19.86 -4.14 -9.72
C ARG A 358 19.36 -3.54 -11.03
N GLY A 359 18.19 -2.89 -11.02
CA GLY A 359 17.53 -2.40 -12.24
C GLY A 359 16.84 -3.50 -13.05
N ASP A 360 16.65 -4.70 -12.47
CA ASP A 360 15.92 -5.79 -13.11
C ASP A 360 14.42 -5.43 -13.29
N ILE A 361 13.90 -4.62 -12.36
CA ILE A 361 12.54 -4.10 -12.37
C ILE A 361 12.60 -2.59 -12.14
N GLU A 362 12.17 -1.82 -13.14
CA GLU A 362 12.07 -0.37 -13.01
C GLU A 362 10.86 0.01 -12.14
N PRO A 363 10.94 1.09 -11.33
CA PRO A 363 9.78 1.57 -10.60
C PRO A 363 8.75 2.21 -11.54
N PRO A 364 7.45 2.19 -11.19
CA PRO A 364 6.44 2.95 -11.91
C PRO A 364 6.67 4.46 -11.74
N PRO A 365 6.05 5.29 -12.61
CA PRO A 365 6.09 6.74 -12.49
C PRO A 365 5.74 7.17 -11.07
N HIS A 366 6.51 8.11 -10.54
CA HIS A 366 6.29 8.65 -9.22
C HIS A 366 6.72 10.11 -9.13
N SER A 367 6.21 10.81 -8.13
CA SER A 367 6.51 12.22 -7.89
C SER A 367 6.76 12.43 -6.41
N VAL A 368 7.83 13.17 -6.12
CA VAL A 368 8.25 13.50 -4.76
C VAL A 368 7.82 14.93 -4.45
N TYR A 369 7.15 15.10 -3.31
CA TYR A 369 6.66 16.37 -2.81
C TYR A 369 7.21 16.61 -1.40
N PRO A 370 7.51 17.84 -0.99
CA PRO A 370 7.74 18.16 0.42
C PRO A 370 6.55 17.72 1.29
N ALA A 371 6.81 17.25 2.51
CA ALA A 371 5.74 16.84 3.44
C ALA A 371 4.78 18.00 3.77
N GLU A 372 5.27 19.24 3.75
CA GLU A 372 4.46 20.46 3.90
C GLU A 372 3.38 20.62 2.81
N GLU A 373 3.57 20.00 1.64
CA GLU A 373 2.61 20.03 0.53
C GLU A 373 1.57 18.90 0.60
N ALA A 374 1.50 18.15 1.71
CA ALA A 374 0.60 17.01 1.84
C ALA A 374 -0.87 17.33 1.49
N ALA A 375 -1.37 18.52 1.85
CA ALA A 375 -2.74 18.95 1.49
C ALA A 375 -2.95 19.03 -0.03
N GLU A 376 -1.98 19.58 -0.74
CA GLU A 376 -2.03 19.69 -2.20
C GLU A 376 -1.85 18.33 -2.88
N VAL A 377 -0.98 17.46 -2.32
CA VAL A 377 -0.82 16.08 -2.78
C VAL A 377 -2.14 15.31 -2.68
N VAL A 378 -2.85 15.43 -1.56
CA VAL A 378 -4.16 14.78 -1.37
C VAL A 378 -5.18 15.32 -2.36
N ARG A 379 -5.25 16.64 -2.56
CA ARG A 379 -6.12 17.26 -3.57
C ARG A 379 -5.85 16.68 -4.97
N LYS A 380 -4.59 16.61 -5.38
CA LYS A 380 -4.17 16.04 -6.66
C LYS A 380 -4.51 14.54 -6.77
N LEU A 381 -4.34 13.77 -5.68
CA LEU A 381 -4.74 12.36 -5.65
C LEU A 381 -6.25 12.18 -5.84
N CYS A 382 -7.08 12.95 -5.13
CA CYS A 382 -8.53 12.89 -5.25
C CYS A 382 -9.00 13.21 -6.68
N ASN A 383 -8.38 14.19 -7.31
CA ASN A 383 -8.67 14.59 -8.69
C ASN A 383 -7.99 13.70 -9.74
N SER A 384 -7.20 12.71 -9.32
CA SER A 384 -6.41 11.85 -10.21
C SER A 384 -5.50 12.66 -11.16
N GLU A 385 -4.88 13.72 -10.64
CA GLU A 385 -3.92 14.59 -11.32
C GLU A 385 -2.47 14.09 -11.16
N ILE A 386 -2.23 13.14 -10.25
CA ILE A 386 -0.92 12.52 -10.04
C ILE A 386 -0.78 11.32 -10.96
N LYS A 387 0.28 11.34 -11.77
CA LYS A 387 0.68 10.19 -12.58
C LYS A 387 1.46 9.20 -11.72
N GLY A 388 0.96 7.98 -11.61
CA GLY A 388 1.58 6.92 -10.81
C GLY A 388 1.50 7.18 -9.30
N ARG A 389 2.64 7.24 -8.60
CA ARG A 389 2.68 7.32 -7.12
C ARG A 389 3.15 8.68 -6.59
N ALA A 390 2.48 9.20 -5.57
CA ALA A 390 2.97 10.34 -4.80
C ALA A 390 3.76 9.90 -3.57
N ILE A 391 4.84 10.61 -3.29
CA ILE A 391 5.75 10.39 -2.17
C ILE A 391 5.95 11.73 -1.45
N LEU A 392 5.82 11.73 -0.14
CA LEU A 392 6.14 12.86 0.73
C LEU A 392 7.59 12.73 1.23
N LYS A 393 8.33 13.83 1.18
CA LYS A 393 9.70 13.96 1.66
C LYS A 393 9.73 14.74 2.96
N PHE A 394 10.25 14.12 4.01
CA PHE A 394 10.36 14.71 5.35
C PHE A 394 11.75 15.29 5.63
N HIS A 395 12.80 14.65 5.11
CA HIS A 395 14.18 15.09 5.34
C HIS A 395 14.99 15.14 4.06
N ASN A 396 15.96 16.05 4.01
CA ASN A 396 17.09 15.95 3.09
C ASN A 396 18.13 15.03 3.71
N VAL A 397 18.50 13.99 2.98
CA VAL A 397 19.64 13.14 3.35
C VAL A 397 20.54 13.09 2.12
N GLU A 398 21.81 13.40 2.33
CA GLU A 398 22.87 13.22 1.34
C GLU A 398 23.17 11.74 1.11
#